data_AF-A0A929ZVI0-F1
#
_entry.id   AF-A0A929ZVI0-F1
#
_cell.length_a   1.000
_cell.length_b   1.000
_cell.length_c   1.000
_cell.angle_alpha   90.00
_cell.angle_beta   90.00
_cell.angle_gamma   90.00
#
_symmetry.space_group_name_H-M   'P 1'
#
loop_
_entity.id
_entity.type
_entity.pdbx_description
1 polymer ?
#
loop_
_entity_poly.entity_id
_entity_poly.type
_entity_poly.pdbx_seq_one_letter_code
_entity_poly.pdbx_strand_id
1 'polypeptide(L)'
;MKALVFPGQGSQFVGMGKELYESRKDIKDLMESANDILGFDILSIMFNGTEEDLKKTKVTQPAIFIHSLAAVKAVDTIGAGMVAGHSLGEFSALVANGALSFKDGLELVYQRALAMQEACDANPSSMAAVLGLEDEKVEEICAQIEGIVVPANYNCPGQLVISGETVAVEKACEALKAAGAKRALLLPVNGAFHSPLMKPAQDKLAKAIENTKFNKPIIPIYQNITTTAVEDPEEIKKNLIAQLTGPVKWTQTVRNMIADGAESFVEVG
;
A
#
# COMPACT_ATOMS: atom_id res chain seq x y z
N MET A 1 -4.82 18.89 -14.41
CA MET A 1 -3.46 18.32 -14.19
C MET A 1 -3.49 16.79 -14.23
N LYS A 2 -2.37 16.13 -14.60
CA LYS A 2 -2.24 14.66 -14.56
C LYS A 2 -1.77 14.20 -13.17
N ALA A 3 -2.34 13.11 -12.67
CA ALA A 3 -1.94 12.45 -11.44
C ALA A 3 -1.39 11.04 -11.73
N LEU A 4 -0.25 10.68 -11.12
CA LEU A 4 0.26 9.31 -11.17
C LEU A 4 -0.16 8.58 -9.88
N VAL A 5 -0.81 7.43 -10.01
CA VAL A 5 -1.24 6.62 -8.88
C VAL A 5 -0.62 5.24 -8.93
N PHE A 6 -0.25 4.72 -7.76
CA PHE A 6 0.50 3.46 -7.65
C PHE A 6 -0.32 2.41 -6.89
N PRO A 7 -0.46 1.20 -7.43
CA PRO A 7 -1.25 0.16 -6.80
C PRO A 7 -0.55 -0.42 -5.56
N GLY A 8 -1.36 -1.02 -4.69
CA GLY A 8 -0.91 -1.73 -3.50
C GLY A 8 -1.01 -3.25 -3.64
N GLN A 9 -0.91 -3.94 -2.50
CA GLN A 9 -1.06 -5.39 -2.41
C GLN A 9 -2.42 -5.86 -2.96
N GLY A 10 -2.42 -6.95 -3.73
CA GLY A 10 -3.58 -7.46 -4.46
C GLY A 10 -3.49 -7.26 -5.98
N SER A 11 -2.55 -6.44 -6.45
CA SER A 11 -2.30 -6.17 -7.88
C SER A 11 -1.28 -7.11 -8.53
N GLN A 12 -0.59 -7.94 -7.75
CA GLN A 12 0.44 -8.85 -8.26
C GLN A 12 -0.14 -9.96 -9.15
N PHE A 13 0.60 -10.34 -10.19
CA PHE A 13 0.27 -11.45 -11.08
C PHE A 13 1.54 -12.10 -11.65
N VAL A 14 1.46 -13.39 -12.01
CA VAL A 14 2.59 -14.12 -12.62
C VAL A 14 2.87 -13.53 -14.01
N GLY A 15 4.13 -13.22 -14.28
CA GLY A 15 4.58 -12.57 -15.51
C GLY A 15 4.69 -11.05 -15.41
N MET A 16 4.34 -10.44 -14.27
CA MET A 16 4.41 -8.99 -14.08
C MET A 16 5.81 -8.43 -14.37
N GLY A 17 5.87 -7.33 -15.11
CA GLY A 17 7.13 -6.66 -15.48
C GLY A 17 8.00 -7.37 -16.52
N LYS A 18 7.64 -8.56 -17.02
CA LYS A 18 8.47 -9.30 -17.98
C LYS A 18 8.63 -8.56 -19.32
N GLU A 19 7.53 -8.07 -19.88
CA GLU A 19 7.58 -7.29 -21.12
C GLU A 19 8.40 -6.01 -20.97
N LEU A 20 8.27 -5.33 -19.83
CA LEU A 20 9.05 -4.14 -19.50
C LEU A 20 10.54 -4.45 -19.39
N TYR A 21 10.89 -5.53 -18.70
CA TYR A 21 12.25 -6.05 -18.57
C TYR A 21 12.91 -6.35 -19.92
N GLU A 22 12.15 -6.92 -20.87
CA GLU A 22 12.65 -7.26 -22.21
C GLU A 22 12.70 -6.04 -23.16
N SER A 23 11.94 -4.98 -22.86
CA SER A 23 11.75 -3.84 -23.77
C SER A 23 12.94 -2.87 -23.83
N ARG A 24 13.59 -2.57 -22.69
CA ARG A 24 14.65 -1.55 -22.61
C ARG A 24 15.72 -1.88 -21.59
N LYS A 25 16.97 -1.56 -21.93
CA LYS A 25 18.14 -1.83 -21.07
C LYS A 25 18.05 -1.12 -19.71
N ASP A 26 17.59 0.12 -19.66
CA ASP A 26 17.54 0.89 -18.41
C ASP A 26 16.48 0.37 -17.42
N ILE A 27 15.42 -0.28 -17.92
CA ILE A 27 14.42 -0.98 -17.10
C ILE A 27 15.00 -2.31 -16.63
N LYS A 28 15.62 -3.06 -17.55
CA LYS A 28 16.32 -4.30 -17.23
C LYS A 28 17.33 -4.10 -16.10
N ASP A 29 18.23 -3.13 -16.23
CA ASP A 29 19.27 -2.85 -15.23
C ASP A 29 18.66 -2.51 -13.85
N LEU A 30 17.56 -1.73 -13.83
CA LEU A 30 16.83 -1.40 -12.59
C LEU A 30 16.29 -2.67 -11.94
N MET A 31 15.60 -3.51 -12.70
CA MET A 31 14.99 -4.74 -12.21
C MET A 31 16.05 -5.75 -11.75
N GLU A 32 17.15 -5.91 -12.49
CA GLU A 32 18.26 -6.80 -12.10
C GLU A 32 18.91 -6.35 -10.79
N SER A 33 19.05 -5.03 -10.57
CA SER A 33 19.59 -4.51 -9.30
C SER A 33 18.73 -4.88 -8.08
N ALA A 34 17.44 -5.17 -8.27
CA ALA A 34 16.57 -5.61 -7.19
C ALA A 34 16.99 -6.96 -6.61
N ASN A 35 17.50 -7.87 -7.44
CA ASN A 35 18.02 -9.17 -6.98
C ASN A 35 19.20 -8.98 -6.03
N ASP A 36 20.12 -8.06 -6.36
CA ASP A 36 21.30 -7.76 -5.53
C ASP A 36 20.89 -7.11 -4.19
N ILE A 37 19.93 -6.19 -4.21
CA ILE A 37 19.44 -5.50 -3.02
C ILE A 37 18.73 -6.48 -2.07
N LEU A 38 17.91 -7.38 -2.61
CA LEU A 38 17.12 -8.33 -1.82
C LEU A 38 17.92 -9.58 -1.41
N GLY A 39 19.00 -9.89 -2.12
CA GLY A 39 19.82 -11.08 -1.90
C GLY A 39 19.18 -12.39 -2.37
N PHE A 40 18.14 -12.32 -3.22
CA PHE A 40 17.52 -13.47 -3.86
C PHE A 40 16.94 -13.09 -5.22
N ASP A 41 16.73 -14.08 -6.09
CA ASP A 41 16.22 -13.88 -7.45
C ASP A 41 14.70 -13.63 -7.45
N ILE A 42 14.30 -12.39 -7.17
CA ILE A 42 12.90 -11.98 -7.18
C ILE A 42 12.33 -11.98 -8.61
N LEU A 43 13.14 -11.67 -9.62
CA LEU A 43 12.69 -11.59 -11.00
C LEU A 43 12.19 -12.94 -11.52
N SER A 44 12.91 -14.03 -11.20
CA SER A 44 12.45 -15.38 -11.56
C SER A 44 11.09 -15.70 -10.95
N ILE A 45 10.84 -15.27 -9.70
CA ILE A 45 9.54 -15.44 -9.04
C ILE A 45 8.46 -14.58 -9.71
N MET A 46 8.76 -13.31 -10.02
CA MET A 46 7.84 -12.41 -10.72
C MET A 46 7.43 -12.97 -12.09
N PHE A 47 8.37 -13.53 -12.84
CA PHE A 47 8.13 -13.95 -14.22
C PHE A 47 7.56 -15.37 -14.34
N ASN A 48 8.04 -16.29 -13.51
CA ASN A 48 7.80 -17.73 -13.68
C ASN A 48 7.35 -18.43 -12.39
N GLY A 49 7.22 -17.71 -11.29
CA GLY A 49 6.74 -18.27 -10.03
C GLY A 49 5.27 -18.68 -10.08
N THR A 50 4.81 -19.30 -8.99
CA THR A 50 3.38 -19.60 -8.82
C THR A 50 2.65 -18.41 -8.16
N GLU A 51 1.31 -18.41 -8.24
CA GLU A 51 0.50 -17.45 -7.47
C GLU A 51 0.81 -17.52 -5.96
N GLU A 52 1.06 -18.72 -5.43
CA GLU A 52 1.39 -18.91 -4.02
C GLU A 52 2.78 -18.35 -3.66
N ASP A 53 3.75 -18.41 -4.59
CA ASP A 53 5.04 -17.75 -4.40
C ASP A 53 4.88 -16.22 -4.33
N LEU A 54 4.04 -15.66 -5.20
CA LEU A 54 3.74 -14.22 -5.22
C LEU A 54 2.87 -13.75 -4.05
N LYS A 55 2.14 -14.65 -3.37
CA LYS A 55 1.36 -14.34 -2.16
C LYS A 55 2.20 -14.31 -0.88
N LYS A 56 3.44 -14.80 -0.91
CA LYS A 56 4.36 -14.66 0.23
C LYS A 56 4.66 -13.17 0.43
N THR A 57 4.29 -12.60 1.58
CA THR A 57 4.41 -11.15 1.86
C THR A 57 5.78 -10.57 1.50
N LYS A 58 6.86 -11.30 1.82
CA LYS A 58 8.26 -10.93 1.50
C LYS A 58 8.57 -10.82 -0.01
N VAL A 59 7.72 -11.38 -0.86
CA VAL A 59 7.78 -11.32 -2.32
C VAL A 59 6.74 -10.31 -2.83
N THR A 60 5.50 -10.35 -2.31
CA THR A 60 4.38 -9.55 -2.84
C THR A 60 4.69 -8.06 -2.88
N GLN A 61 5.14 -7.47 -1.75
CA GLN A 61 5.36 -6.02 -1.70
C GLN A 61 6.55 -5.59 -2.58
N PRO A 62 7.73 -6.25 -2.50
CA PRO A 62 8.83 -5.93 -3.41
C PRO A 62 8.47 -6.12 -4.88
N ALA A 63 7.73 -7.18 -5.25
CA ALA A 63 7.35 -7.43 -6.65
C ALA A 63 6.50 -6.30 -7.23
N ILE A 64 5.46 -5.86 -6.51
CA ILE A 64 4.59 -4.75 -6.93
C ILE A 64 5.38 -3.44 -7.02
N PHE A 65 6.25 -3.19 -6.05
CA PHE A 65 7.11 -2.01 -6.04
C PHE A 65 8.06 -1.99 -7.26
N ILE A 66 8.75 -3.10 -7.54
CA ILE A 66 9.66 -3.22 -8.69
C ILE A 66 8.90 -3.03 -9.99
N HIS A 67 7.73 -3.67 -10.15
CA HIS A 67 6.91 -3.55 -11.35
C HIS A 67 6.43 -2.11 -11.56
N SER A 68 5.94 -1.46 -10.50
CA SER A 68 5.52 -0.05 -10.55
C SER A 68 6.65 0.84 -11.05
N LEU A 69 7.88 0.69 -10.55
CA LEU A 69 8.99 1.56 -10.94
C LEU A 69 9.60 1.20 -12.31
N ALA A 70 9.50 -0.06 -12.72
CA ALA A 70 9.74 -0.43 -14.11
C ALA A 70 8.72 0.23 -15.05
N ALA A 71 7.44 0.28 -14.65
CA ALA A 71 6.38 0.91 -15.43
C ALA A 71 6.54 2.43 -15.49
N VAL A 72 6.95 3.10 -14.40
CA VAL A 72 7.26 4.55 -14.40
C VAL A 72 8.24 4.93 -15.50
N LYS A 73 9.23 4.09 -15.76
CA LYS A 73 10.22 4.31 -16.82
C LYS A 73 9.62 4.25 -18.23
N ALA A 74 8.49 3.56 -18.42
CA ALA A 74 7.85 3.33 -19.71
C ALA A 74 6.64 4.23 -19.98
N VAL A 75 6.03 4.85 -18.95
CA VAL A 75 4.86 5.73 -19.10
C VAL A 75 5.26 7.19 -19.34
N ASP A 76 4.37 7.94 -19.99
CA ASP A 76 4.51 9.39 -20.13
C ASP A 76 4.15 10.11 -18.83
N THR A 77 5.17 10.60 -18.13
CA THR A 77 5.03 11.38 -16.90
C THR A 77 4.90 12.89 -17.14
N ILE A 78 4.96 13.36 -18.40
CA ILE A 78 4.84 14.78 -18.73
C ILE A 78 3.49 15.32 -18.23
N GLY A 79 3.54 16.46 -17.56
CA GLY A 79 2.36 17.14 -17.01
C GLY A 79 1.80 16.51 -15.72
N ALA A 80 2.48 15.51 -15.15
CA ALA A 80 2.17 15.02 -13.81
C ALA A 80 2.43 16.13 -12.78
N GLY A 81 1.40 16.48 -12.02
CA GLY A 81 1.45 17.48 -10.95
C GLY A 81 1.19 16.92 -9.56
N MET A 82 0.82 15.64 -9.48
CA MET A 82 0.47 14.96 -8.22
C MET A 82 0.86 13.49 -8.28
N VAL A 83 1.30 12.93 -7.15
CA VAL A 83 1.46 11.48 -6.99
C VAL A 83 0.76 10.98 -5.73
N ALA A 84 0.25 9.75 -5.78
CA ALA A 84 -0.28 9.05 -4.62
C ALA A 84 -0.10 7.54 -4.81
N GLY A 85 -0.16 6.77 -3.75
CA GLY A 85 -0.21 5.31 -3.90
C GLY A 85 -0.95 4.64 -2.77
N HIS A 86 -1.55 3.49 -3.05
CA HIS A 86 -2.37 2.78 -2.08
C HIS A 86 -1.50 1.87 -1.21
N SER A 87 -1.38 2.18 0.08
CA SER A 87 -0.58 1.43 1.06
C SER A 87 0.88 1.26 0.58
N LEU A 88 1.24 0.07 0.09
CA LEU A 88 2.53 -0.22 -0.54
C LEU A 88 2.83 0.77 -1.68
N GLY A 89 1.84 1.14 -2.48
CA GLY A 89 2.02 2.08 -3.59
C GLY A 89 2.57 3.43 -3.16
N GLU A 90 2.39 3.85 -1.90
CA GLU A 90 2.96 5.11 -1.39
C GLU A 90 4.51 5.10 -1.46
N PHE A 91 5.15 3.94 -1.27
CA PHE A 91 6.60 3.79 -1.46
C PHE A 91 7.00 3.93 -2.92
N SER A 92 6.23 3.35 -3.84
CA SER A 92 6.45 3.54 -5.29
C SER A 92 6.29 5.01 -5.69
N ALA A 93 5.28 5.71 -5.15
CA ALA A 93 5.06 7.13 -5.37
C ALA A 93 6.26 7.98 -4.88
N LEU A 94 6.79 7.67 -3.69
CA LEU A 94 7.95 8.36 -3.12
C LEU A 94 9.20 8.22 -3.99
N VAL A 95 9.45 7.03 -4.55
CA VAL A 95 10.61 6.81 -5.41
C VAL A 95 10.40 7.38 -6.82
N ALA A 96 9.22 7.19 -7.40
CA ALA A 96 8.89 7.75 -8.72
C ALA A 96 9.03 9.27 -8.76
N ASN A 97 8.85 9.92 -7.61
CA ASN A 97 8.89 11.36 -7.43
C ASN A 97 10.19 11.88 -6.76
N GLY A 98 11.22 11.03 -6.67
CA GLY A 98 12.56 11.41 -6.23
C GLY A 98 12.74 11.66 -4.73
N ALA A 99 11.70 11.47 -3.91
CA ALA A 99 11.82 11.59 -2.46
C ALA A 99 12.71 10.49 -1.86
N LEU A 100 12.66 9.30 -2.45
CA LEU A 100 13.50 8.14 -2.10
C LEU A 100 14.29 7.66 -3.31
N SER A 101 15.48 7.08 -3.07
CA SER A 101 16.16 6.31 -4.11
C SER A 101 15.48 4.95 -4.32
N PHE A 102 15.68 4.32 -5.49
CA PHE A 102 15.17 2.97 -5.73
C PHE A 102 15.66 1.96 -4.69
N LYS A 103 16.96 2.04 -4.35
CA LYS A 103 17.58 1.16 -3.36
C LYS A 103 16.94 1.34 -1.99
N ASP A 104 16.88 2.58 -1.48
CA ASP A 104 16.30 2.84 -0.16
C ASP A 104 14.82 2.47 -0.11
N GLY A 105 14.07 2.77 -1.17
CA GLY A 105 12.66 2.40 -1.27
C GLY A 105 12.44 0.88 -1.24
N LEU A 106 13.25 0.13 -2.00
CA LEU A 106 13.16 -1.34 -2.03
C LEU A 106 13.56 -1.97 -0.69
N GLU A 107 14.63 -1.46 -0.05
CA GLU A 107 15.05 -1.90 1.27
C GLU A 107 13.94 -1.65 2.31
N LEU A 108 13.33 -0.46 2.31
CA LEU A 108 12.21 -0.14 3.21
C LEU A 108 10.99 -1.03 2.95
N VAL A 109 10.63 -1.26 1.69
CA VAL A 109 9.51 -2.15 1.31
C VAL A 109 9.77 -3.58 1.78
N TYR A 110 10.99 -4.07 1.63
CA TYR A 110 11.35 -5.40 2.10
C TYR A 110 11.30 -5.51 3.63
N GLN A 111 11.86 -4.52 4.35
CA GLN A 111 11.77 -4.46 5.82
C GLN A 111 10.32 -4.36 6.30
N ARG A 112 9.48 -3.57 5.62
CA ARG A 112 8.04 -3.48 5.88
C ARG A 112 7.37 -4.83 5.73
N ALA A 113 7.63 -5.54 4.64
CA ALA A 113 7.05 -6.85 4.38
C ALA A 113 7.43 -7.88 5.46
N LEU A 114 8.69 -7.92 5.87
CA LEU A 114 9.17 -8.80 6.93
C LEU A 114 8.56 -8.45 8.29
N ALA A 115 8.54 -7.16 8.65
CA ALA A 115 8.00 -6.70 9.92
C ALA A 115 6.50 -6.95 10.05
N MET A 116 5.75 -6.75 8.96
CA MET A 116 4.32 -7.08 8.91
C MET A 116 4.09 -8.58 9.05
N GLN A 117 4.84 -9.41 8.32
CA GLN A 117 4.71 -10.86 8.43
C GLN A 117 4.98 -11.34 9.87
N GLU A 118 6.05 -10.85 10.50
CA GLU A 118 6.39 -11.23 11.88
C GLU A 118 5.30 -10.81 12.88
N ALA A 119 4.69 -9.63 12.69
CA ALA A 119 3.57 -9.20 13.52
C ALA A 119 2.34 -10.11 13.35
N CYS A 120 2.07 -10.58 12.12
CA CYS A 120 0.98 -11.51 11.83
C CYS A 120 1.23 -12.90 12.42
N ASP A 121 2.46 -13.39 12.33
CA ASP A 121 2.85 -14.69 12.88
C ASP A 121 2.79 -14.69 14.42
N ALA A 122 3.15 -13.56 15.04
CA ALA A 122 3.08 -13.38 16.49
C ALA A 122 1.66 -13.19 17.01
N ASN A 123 0.79 -12.52 16.24
CA ASN A 123 -0.61 -12.27 16.60
C ASN A 123 -1.55 -12.47 15.39
N PRO A 124 -1.95 -13.73 15.13
CA PRO A 124 -2.86 -14.05 14.03
C PRO A 124 -4.15 -13.24 14.14
N SER A 125 -4.50 -12.56 13.05
CA SER A 125 -5.59 -11.59 13.01
C SER A 125 -6.19 -11.53 11.60
N SER A 126 -7.21 -10.69 11.38
CA SER A 126 -7.97 -10.74 10.12
C SER A 126 -8.39 -9.37 9.60
N MET A 127 -8.85 -9.37 8.36
CA MET A 127 -9.48 -8.24 7.68
C MET A 127 -10.74 -8.69 6.97
N ALA A 128 -11.70 -7.80 6.77
CA ALA A 128 -12.92 -8.09 6.02
C ALA A 128 -13.31 -6.94 5.09
N ALA A 129 -13.73 -7.28 3.87
CA ALA A 129 -14.31 -6.34 2.94
C ALA A 129 -15.81 -6.15 3.24
N VAL A 130 -16.22 -4.89 3.33
CA VAL A 130 -17.58 -4.42 3.58
C VAL A 130 -18.05 -3.68 2.33
N LEU A 131 -19.16 -4.12 1.75
CA LEU A 131 -19.71 -3.58 0.51
C LEU A 131 -21.13 -3.08 0.69
N GLY A 132 -21.43 -1.92 0.12
CA GLY A 132 -22.76 -1.34 0.07
C GLY A 132 -23.24 -0.76 1.40
N LEU A 133 -22.33 -0.15 2.18
CA LEU A 133 -22.67 0.59 3.40
C LEU A 133 -21.81 1.87 3.46
N GLU A 134 -22.39 2.96 4.00
CA GLU A 134 -21.69 4.24 4.18
C GLU A 134 -20.60 4.14 5.25
N ASP A 135 -19.50 4.87 5.06
CA ASP A 135 -18.29 4.84 5.89
C ASP A 135 -18.64 5.10 7.37
N GLU A 136 -19.47 6.11 7.67
CA GLU A 136 -19.84 6.49 9.03
C GLU A 136 -20.61 5.37 9.75
N LYS A 137 -21.41 4.59 9.01
CA LYS A 137 -22.15 3.47 9.60
C LYS A 137 -21.22 2.31 9.92
N VAL A 138 -20.20 2.08 9.09
CA VAL A 138 -19.17 1.08 9.36
C VAL A 138 -18.35 1.47 10.59
N GLU A 139 -17.92 2.73 10.67
CA GLU A 139 -17.23 3.31 11.83
C GLU A 139 -18.03 3.14 13.13
N GLU A 140 -19.31 3.52 13.13
CA GLU A 140 -20.21 3.40 14.28
C GLU A 140 -20.28 1.95 14.78
N ILE A 141 -20.46 1.00 13.87
CA ILE A 141 -20.58 -0.42 14.21
C ILE A 141 -19.25 -0.95 14.75
N CYS A 142 -18.11 -0.65 14.11
CA CYS A 142 -16.80 -1.06 14.61
C CYS A 142 -16.55 -0.57 16.04
N ALA A 143 -16.95 0.66 16.36
CA ALA A 143 -16.78 1.25 17.69
C ALA A 143 -17.64 0.58 18.79
N GLN A 144 -18.70 -0.14 18.41
CA GLN A 144 -19.60 -0.86 19.34
C GLN A 144 -19.16 -2.31 19.59
N ILE A 145 -18.23 -2.85 18.81
CA ILE A 145 -17.74 -4.21 18.94
C ILE A 145 -16.65 -4.27 20.02
N GLU A 146 -16.80 -5.21 20.95
CA GLU A 146 -15.75 -5.52 21.93
C GLU A 146 -14.55 -6.19 21.24
N GLY A 147 -13.34 -5.71 21.55
CA GLY A 147 -12.08 -6.11 20.92
C GLY A 147 -11.57 -5.05 19.95
N ILE A 148 -10.45 -5.34 19.27
CA ILE A 148 -9.89 -4.42 18.28
C ILE A 148 -10.50 -4.73 16.91
N VAL A 149 -11.31 -3.82 16.39
CA VAL A 149 -11.73 -3.80 14.97
C VAL A 149 -11.88 -2.35 14.52
N VAL A 150 -11.22 -1.99 13.43
CA VAL A 150 -11.21 -0.62 12.91
C VAL A 150 -11.39 -0.61 11.39
N PRO A 151 -11.96 0.45 10.81
CA PRO A 151 -11.84 0.71 9.38
C PRO A 151 -10.37 0.92 9.00
N ALA A 152 -9.89 0.16 8.03
CA ALA A 152 -8.51 0.11 7.58
C ALA A 152 -8.31 0.68 6.18
N ASN A 153 -9.21 0.42 5.23
CA ASN A 153 -9.10 0.95 3.87
C ASN A 153 -10.44 1.53 3.39
N TYR A 154 -10.48 2.83 3.14
CA TYR A 154 -11.60 3.54 2.53
C TYR A 154 -11.35 3.60 1.02
N ASN A 155 -11.73 2.56 0.29
CA ASN A 155 -11.27 2.35 -1.09
C ASN A 155 -12.08 3.13 -2.12
N CYS A 156 -13.40 3.10 -2.00
CA CYS A 156 -14.33 3.91 -2.78
C CYS A 156 -15.68 3.98 -2.05
N PRO A 157 -16.61 4.87 -2.43
CA PRO A 157 -17.93 4.93 -1.81
C PRO A 157 -18.62 3.56 -1.80
N GLY A 158 -18.98 3.08 -0.60
CA GLY A 158 -19.58 1.77 -0.42
C GLY A 158 -18.61 0.58 -0.50
N GLN A 159 -17.30 0.79 -0.49
CA GLN A 159 -16.28 -0.26 -0.37
C GLN A 159 -15.24 0.11 0.69
N LEU A 160 -15.35 -0.53 1.85
CA LEU A 160 -14.49 -0.34 3.00
C LEU A 160 -13.89 -1.67 3.45
N VAL A 161 -12.67 -1.66 3.96
CA VAL A 161 -12.07 -2.84 4.60
C VAL A 161 -11.89 -2.58 6.08
N ILE A 162 -12.41 -3.47 6.93
CA ILE A 162 -12.17 -3.47 8.38
C ILE A 162 -11.04 -4.42 8.74
N SER A 163 -10.37 -4.17 9.85
CA SER A 163 -9.14 -4.86 10.25
C SER A 163 -9.04 -4.96 11.77
N GLY A 164 -8.63 -6.12 12.28
CA GLY A 164 -8.52 -6.31 13.72
C GLY A 164 -8.41 -7.77 14.17
N GLU A 165 -8.73 -7.99 15.44
CA GLU A 165 -8.82 -9.33 16.03
C GLU A 165 -9.86 -10.16 15.28
N THR A 166 -9.54 -11.41 14.95
CA THR A 166 -10.41 -12.27 14.13
C THR A 166 -11.85 -12.33 14.65
N VAL A 167 -12.02 -12.54 15.95
CA VAL A 167 -13.35 -12.63 16.58
C VAL A 167 -14.10 -11.27 16.52
N ALA A 168 -13.39 -10.15 16.70
CA ALA A 168 -14.00 -8.83 16.60
C ALA A 168 -14.41 -8.50 15.15
N VAL A 169 -13.59 -8.86 14.17
CA VAL A 169 -13.89 -8.72 12.73
C VAL A 169 -15.09 -9.58 12.33
N GLU A 170 -15.18 -10.82 12.81
CA GLU A 170 -16.31 -11.71 12.56
C GLU A 170 -17.62 -11.13 13.12
N LYS A 171 -17.62 -10.69 14.39
CA LYS A 171 -18.78 -10.03 15.02
C LYS A 171 -19.17 -8.75 14.28
N ALA A 172 -18.19 -7.94 13.87
CA ALA A 172 -18.44 -6.75 13.07
C ALA A 172 -19.10 -7.11 11.73
N CYS A 173 -18.65 -8.17 11.05
CA CYS A 173 -19.26 -8.61 9.80
C CYS A 173 -20.73 -9.01 9.96
N GLU A 174 -21.09 -9.67 11.07
CA GLU A 174 -22.50 -10.01 11.37
C GLU A 174 -23.34 -8.76 11.61
N ALA A 175 -22.84 -7.83 12.45
CA ALA A 175 -23.52 -6.58 12.75
C ALA A 175 -23.70 -5.69 11.50
N LEU A 176 -22.67 -5.61 10.65
CA LEU A 176 -22.70 -4.85 9.39
C LEU A 176 -23.73 -5.42 8.40
N LYS A 177 -23.82 -6.76 8.28
CA LYS A 177 -24.88 -7.40 7.46
C LYS A 177 -26.27 -7.09 8.01
N ALA A 178 -26.46 -7.16 9.32
CA ALA A 178 -27.73 -6.81 9.96
C ALA A 178 -28.10 -5.33 9.74
N ALA A 179 -27.11 -4.45 9.66
CA ALA A 179 -27.27 -3.03 9.39
C ALA A 179 -27.45 -2.67 7.89
N GLY A 180 -27.47 -3.66 6.99
CA GLY A 180 -27.78 -3.46 5.58
C GLY A 180 -26.59 -3.52 4.62
N ALA A 181 -25.39 -3.88 5.08
CA ALA A 181 -24.27 -4.13 4.17
C ALA A 181 -24.64 -5.24 3.17
N LYS A 182 -24.44 -4.98 1.87
CA LYS A 182 -24.66 -5.97 0.80
C LYS A 182 -23.79 -7.21 1.00
N ARG A 183 -22.53 -7.02 1.41
CA ARG A 183 -21.58 -8.09 1.76
C ARG A 183 -20.67 -7.62 2.89
N ALA A 184 -20.32 -8.52 3.80
CA ALA A 184 -19.21 -8.38 4.74
C ALA A 184 -18.47 -9.73 4.80
N LEU A 185 -17.23 -9.77 4.31
CA LEU A 185 -16.52 -11.01 4.00
C LEU A 185 -15.07 -10.95 4.44
N LEU A 186 -14.64 -11.97 5.19
CA LEU A 186 -13.23 -12.15 5.54
C LEU A 186 -12.37 -12.22 4.27
N LEU A 187 -11.26 -11.51 4.30
CA LEU A 187 -10.24 -11.54 3.27
C LEU A 187 -9.26 -12.70 3.55
N PRO A 188 -8.69 -13.34 2.52
CA PRO A 188 -7.71 -14.42 2.68
C PRO A 188 -6.33 -13.86 3.07
N VAL A 189 -6.27 -13.18 4.21
CA VAL A 189 -5.07 -12.61 4.82
C VAL A 189 -4.99 -13.05 6.27
N ASN A 190 -3.77 -13.20 6.78
CA ASN A 190 -3.49 -13.68 8.15
C ASN A 190 -3.13 -12.55 9.12
N GLY A 191 -3.40 -11.30 8.75
CA GLY A 191 -2.97 -10.12 9.48
C GLY A 191 -3.98 -8.97 9.45
N ALA A 192 -4.06 -8.23 10.54
CA ALA A 192 -4.84 -7.01 10.67
C ALA A 192 -4.05 -5.76 10.21
N PHE A 193 -3.78 -5.65 8.91
CA PHE A 193 -3.06 -4.50 8.36
C PHE A 193 -3.81 -3.18 8.58
N HIS A 194 -3.07 -2.06 8.74
CA HIS A 194 -3.67 -0.73 8.97
C HIS A 194 -4.55 -0.66 10.22
N SER A 195 -4.14 -1.37 11.28
CA SER A 195 -4.81 -1.39 12.58
C SER A 195 -3.79 -1.23 13.72
N PRO A 196 -4.24 -0.97 14.97
CA PRO A 196 -3.36 -0.95 16.13
C PRO A 196 -2.53 -2.22 16.32
N LEU A 197 -2.99 -3.38 15.82
CA LEU A 197 -2.26 -4.64 15.92
C LEU A 197 -0.94 -4.66 15.13
N MET A 198 -0.75 -3.72 14.19
CA MET A 198 0.50 -3.57 13.44
C MET A 198 1.55 -2.73 14.17
N LYS A 199 1.32 -2.32 15.43
CA LYS A 199 2.28 -1.52 16.21
C LYS A 199 3.70 -2.14 16.26
N PRO A 200 3.88 -3.46 16.48
CA PRO A 200 5.21 -4.06 16.45
C PRO A 200 5.93 -3.93 15.09
N ALA A 201 5.17 -4.00 13.98
CA ALA A 201 5.71 -3.81 12.64
C ALA A 201 6.07 -2.34 12.38
N GLN A 202 5.22 -1.40 12.82
CA GLN A 202 5.49 0.03 12.77
C GLN A 202 6.78 0.39 13.51
N ASP A 203 6.98 -0.11 14.73
CA ASP A 203 8.16 0.26 15.54
C ASP A 203 9.48 -0.21 14.91
N LYS A 204 9.46 -1.32 14.18
CA LYS A 204 10.61 -1.79 13.40
C LYS A 204 10.83 -0.95 12.16
N LEU A 205 9.77 -0.70 11.39
CA LEU A 205 9.87 0.08 10.16
C LEU A 205 10.24 1.55 10.44
N ALA A 206 9.76 2.12 11.56
CA ALA A 206 10.07 3.49 11.96
C ALA A 206 11.57 3.74 12.05
N LYS A 207 12.31 2.83 12.70
CA LYS A 207 13.77 2.91 12.79
C LYS A 207 14.43 2.90 11.41
N ALA A 208 13.92 2.10 10.47
CA ALA A 208 14.46 2.08 9.12
C ALA A 208 14.17 3.41 8.39
N ILE A 209 12.92 3.89 8.45
CA ILE A 209 12.51 5.17 7.84
C ILE A 209 13.32 6.35 8.39
N GLU A 210 13.53 6.40 9.71
CA GLU A 210 14.30 7.46 10.38
C GLU A 210 15.76 7.50 9.91
N ASN A 211 16.35 6.33 9.65
CA ASN A 211 17.73 6.21 9.18
C ASN A 211 17.88 6.37 7.67
N THR A 212 16.78 6.37 6.92
CA THR A 212 16.79 6.59 5.47
C THR A 212 16.77 8.08 5.15
N LYS A 213 17.55 8.48 4.15
CA LYS A 213 17.53 9.84 3.62
C LYS A 213 16.30 10.06 2.74
N PHE A 214 15.49 11.04 3.08
CA PHE A 214 14.41 11.54 2.24
C PHE A 214 14.83 12.87 1.61
N ASN A 215 14.62 13.02 0.31
CA ASN A 215 14.80 14.28 -0.40
C ASN A 215 13.47 14.99 -0.56
N LYS A 216 13.51 16.30 -0.86
CA LYS A 216 12.31 17.02 -1.28
C LYS A 216 11.77 16.37 -2.57
N PRO A 217 10.49 15.96 -2.62
CA PRO A 217 9.89 15.41 -3.84
C PRO A 217 9.80 16.46 -4.96
N ILE A 218 9.71 15.98 -6.21
CA ILE A 218 9.64 16.85 -7.41
C ILE A 218 8.27 17.54 -7.50
N ILE A 219 7.21 16.80 -7.19
CA ILE A 219 5.81 17.27 -7.09
C ILE A 219 5.21 16.85 -5.74
N PRO A 220 4.07 17.37 -5.29
CA PRO A 220 3.48 16.94 -4.02
C PRO A 220 3.06 15.46 -4.03
N ILE A 221 3.23 14.78 -2.90
CA ILE A 221 2.69 13.44 -2.64
C ILE A 221 1.46 13.52 -1.74
N TYR A 222 0.38 12.82 -2.12
CA TYR A 222 -0.81 12.67 -1.29
C TYR A 222 -0.70 11.39 -0.46
N GLN A 223 -0.47 11.55 0.84
CA GLN A 223 -0.20 10.43 1.74
C GLN A 223 -1.48 9.82 2.32
N ASN A 224 -1.46 8.51 2.59
CA ASN A 224 -2.66 7.75 2.96
C ASN A 224 -3.34 8.21 4.25
N ILE A 225 -2.57 8.75 5.21
CA ILE A 225 -3.06 9.19 6.52
C ILE A 225 -3.69 10.57 6.47
N THR A 226 -2.97 11.54 5.88
CA THR A 226 -3.34 12.97 5.86
C THR A 226 -4.24 13.31 4.70
N THR A 227 -4.17 12.55 3.59
CA THR A 227 -4.95 12.71 2.35
C THR A 227 -4.67 13.99 1.58
N THR A 228 -3.72 14.80 2.03
CA THR A 228 -3.38 16.11 1.45
C THR A 228 -2.01 16.06 0.78
N ALA A 229 -1.74 17.06 -0.07
CA ALA A 229 -0.44 17.30 -0.65
C ALA A 229 0.63 17.56 0.42
N VAL A 230 1.72 16.80 0.41
CA VAL A 230 2.88 16.95 1.30
C VAL A 230 4.15 17.06 0.47
N GLU A 231 5.02 18.01 0.83
CA GLU A 231 6.34 18.20 0.21
C GLU A 231 7.49 18.17 1.22
N ASP A 232 7.22 18.36 2.52
CA ASP A 232 8.26 18.37 3.55
C ASP A 232 8.74 16.93 3.82
N PRO A 233 10.03 16.59 3.58
CA PRO A 233 10.56 15.26 3.86
C PRO A 233 10.32 14.75 5.29
N GLU A 234 10.33 15.63 6.29
CA GLU A 234 10.13 15.22 7.69
C GLU A 234 8.66 14.94 7.99
N GLU A 235 7.73 15.70 7.40
CA GLU A 235 6.30 15.38 7.45
C GLU A 235 6.00 14.08 6.70
N ILE A 236 6.62 13.87 5.53
CA ILE A 236 6.50 12.64 4.74
C ILE A 236 6.89 11.41 5.58
N LYS A 237 8.06 11.46 6.23
CA LYS A 237 8.52 10.37 7.12
C LYS A 237 7.52 10.10 8.24
N LYS A 238 7.08 11.15 8.94
CA LYS A 238 6.12 11.02 10.05
C LYS A 238 4.83 10.32 9.61
N ASN A 239 4.28 10.72 8.47
CA ASN A 239 3.07 10.14 7.91
C ASN A 239 3.28 8.70 7.43
N LEU A 240 4.42 8.40 6.82
CA LEU A 240 4.78 7.05 6.36
C LEU A 240 4.93 6.07 7.53
N ILE A 241 5.49 6.52 8.66
CA ILE A 241 5.54 5.74 9.91
C ILE A 241 4.13 5.46 10.43
N ALA A 242 3.26 6.48 10.47
CA ALA A 242 1.88 6.34 10.92
C ALA A 242 1.03 5.42 10.03
N GLN A 243 1.41 5.25 8.75
CA GLN A 243 0.66 4.49 7.74
C GLN A 243 0.33 3.05 8.15
N LEU A 244 1.24 2.33 8.82
CA LEU A 244 1.05 0.91 9.14
C LEU A 244 -0.06 0.63 10.16
N THR A 245 -0.32 1.59 11.06
CA THR A 245 -1.33 1.48 12.11
C THR A 245 -2.55 2.36 11.88
N GLY A 246 -2.49 3.25 10.88
CA GLY A 246 -3.56 4.14 10.51
C GLY A 246 -4.24 3.72 9.20
N PRO A 247 -5.44 4.26 8.92
CA PRO A 247 -6.21 3.86 7.77
C PRO A 247 -5.66 4.42 6.46
N VAL A 248 -5.84 3.66 5.38
CA VAL A 248 -5.66 4.13 4.00
C VAL A 248 -6.95 4.83 3.56
N LYS A 249 -6.94 6.15 3.53
CA LYS A 249 -8.09 6.99 3.18
C LYS A 249 -8.12 7.30 1.67
N TRP A 250 -8.18 6.25 0.84
CA TRP A 250 -8.01 6.37 -0.61
C TRP A 250 -9.10 7.23 -1.28
N THR A 251 -10.37 7.05 -0.88
CA THR A 251 -11.49 7.89 -1.35
C THR A 251 -11.20 9.38 -1.11
N GLN A 252 -10.71 9.72 0.08
CA GLN A 252 -10.41 11.10 0.46
C GLN A 252 -9.18 11.62 -0.30
N THR A 253 -8.13 10.81 -0.44
CA THR A 253 -6.95 11.13 -1.27
C THR A 253 -7.38 11.50 -2.69
N VAL A 254 -8.17 10.66 -3.36
CA VAL A 254 -8.62 10.91 -4.73
C VAL A 254 -9.49 12.17 -4.81
N ARG A 255 -10.41 12.37 -3.85
CA ARG A 255 -11.25 13.58 -3.79
C ARG A 255 -10.42 14.86 -3.63
N ASN A 256 -9.40 14.84 -2.78
CA ASN A 256 -8.53 15.99 -2.55
C ASN A 256 -7.66 16.26 -3.78
N MET A 257 -7.12 15.23 -4.45
CA MET A 257 -6.40 15.40 -5.71
C MET A 257 -7.29 16.05 -6.78
N ILE A 258 -8.57 15.65 -6.89
CA ILE A 258 -9.52 16.29 -7.80
C ILE A 258 -9.79 17.75 -7.40
N ALA A 259 -10.01 18.02 -6.11
CA ALA A 259 -10.21 19.38 -5.60
C ALA A 259 -9.03 20.30 -5.88
N ASP A 260 -7.81 19.75 -5.86
CA ASP A 260 -6.57 20.45 -6.17
C ASP A 260 -6.26 20.52 -7.68
N GLY A 261 -7.15 20.01 -8.54
CA GLY A 261 -7.09 20.18 -9.99
C GLY A 261 -6.61 18.96 -10.81
N ALA A 262 -6.64 17.75 -10.26
CA ALA A 262 -6.46 16.53 -11.04
C ALA A 262 -7.64 16.34 -12.02
N GLU A 263 -7.33 16.14 -13.30
CA GLU A 263 -8.30 15.93 -14.38
C GLU A 263 -8.17 14.54 -15.01
N SER A 264 -7.01 13.89 -14.83
CA SER A 264 -6.72 12.56 -15.34
C SER A 264 -5.82 11.81 -14.37
N PHE A 265 -6.10 10.52 -14.17
CA PHE A 265 -5.29 9.61 -13.35
C PHE A 265 -4.67 8.55 -14.24
N VAL A 266 -3.37 8.31 -14.05
CA VAL A 266 -2.64 7.21 -14.69
C VAL A 266 -2.20 6.27 -13.58
N GLU A 267 -2.76 5.07 -13.55
CA GLU A 267 -2.31 4.00 -12.66
C GLU A 267 -1.05 3.36 -13.25
N VAL A 268 0.00 3.22 -12.43
CA VAL A 268 1.34 2.79 -12.85
C VAL A 268 1.79 1.62 -11.99
N GLY A 269 1.61 0.39 -12.48
CA GLY A 269 2.10 -0.84 -11.84
C GLY A 269 1.25 -2.06 -12.13
#